data_AF-A0A5J9UGQ3-F1
#
_entry.id   AF-A0A5J9UGQ3-F1
#
_cell.length_a   1.000
_cell.length_b   1.000
_cell.length_c   1.000
_cell.angle_alpha   90.00
_cell.angle_beta   90.00
_cell.angle_gamma   90.00
#
_symmetry.space_group_name_H-M   'P 1'
#
loop_
_entity.id
_entity.type
_entity.pdbx_description
1 polymer ?
#
loop_
_entity_poly.entity_id
_entity_poly.type
_entity_poly.pdbx_seq_one_letter_code
_entity_poly.pdbx_strand_id
1 'polypeptide(L)'
;MLASSSSTTTPRPPASPLPRPASASPNLRRPILPVAAPPATVRARGRPPMGSVRASAAAVGQQEGEVATERLVEVAQMAADAAGEVLRKYFRQRVEIIDKEDNSPVTIADREAEEAMVSVILKSFPTHAIFGEENGWRCVADSADYVWVLDPIDGTKSFITGKPLFGTLISLLHKGKPVIGVIDQPIMRERWIGVDGKQTTLNGQGISVRSCSLLAQAYLYTTSPHLFEGDAEDAFIRVRNKVKVPLYGCDCYAYALLASGFVDLVVESGLKPYDFLSLVPVIEGAGGSITDWKGDKLHWSVTPESRPASFNVVAAGDARVHKQALDALQWQ
;
A
#
# COMPACT_ATOMS: atom_id res chain seq x y z
N MET A 1 22.42 -31.16 -60.30
CA MET A 1 23.68 -30.56 -59.81
C MET A 1 23.33 -29.44 -58.85
N LEU A 2 23.51 -29.71 -57.56
CA LEU A 2 23.47 -28.74 -56.46
C LEU A 2 24.88 -28.14 -56.34
N ALA A 3 24.99 -26.82 -56.22
CA ALA A 3 26.24 -26.16 -55.85
C ALA A 3 26.00 -25.34 -54.58
N SER A 4 26.66 -25.81 -53.52
CA SER A 4 26.71 -25.32 -52.15
C SER A 4 27.50 -24.03 -52.01
N SER A 5 26.96 -23.04 -51.29
CA SER A 5 27.72 -21.90 -50.77
C SER A 5 28.11 -22.13 -49.30
N SER A 6 29.41 -22.23 -49.08
CA SER A 6 30.06 -22.39 -47.77
C SER A 6 30.19 -21.04 -47.05
N SER A 7 29.66 -20.94 -45.83
CA SER A 7 29.85 -19.79 -44.94
C SER A 7 31.12 -19.94 -44.10
N THR A 8 32.03 -19.00 -44.26
CA THR A 8 33.30 -18.91 -43.52
C THR A 8 33.02 -18.36 -42.12
N THR A 9 33.24 -19.17 -41.08
CA THR A 9 33.12 -18.75 -39.67
C THR A 9 34.51 -18.33 -39.15
N THR A 10 34.66 -17.07 -38.75
CA THR A 10 35.88 -16.57 -38.09
C THR A 10 35.86 -16.91 -36.59
N PRO A 11 36.99 -17.35 -35.99
CA PRO A 11 37.04 -17.72 -34.59
C PRO A 11 37.15 -16.49 -33.66
N ARG A 12 36.44 -16.56 -32.53
CA ARG A 12 36.40 -15.56 -31.46
C ARG A 12 37.66 -15.66 -30.58
N PRO A 13 38.29 -14.56 -30.14
CA PRO A 13 39.49 -14.61 -29.30
C PRO A 13 39.16 -15.04 -27.85
N PRO A 14 40.13 -15.62 -27.12
CA PRO A 14 39.91 -16.11 -25.75
C PRO A 14 39.79 -14.97 -24.74
N ALA A 15 38.97 -15.21 -23.70
CA ALA A 15 38.70 -14.26 -22.62
C ALA A 15 39.88 -14.14 -21.64
N SER A 16 40.21 -12.91 -21.25
CA SER A 16 41.22 -12.59 -20.23
C SER A 16 40.77 -12.98 -18.81
N PRO A 17 41.65 -13.50 -17.95
CA PRO A 17 41.29 -13.88 -16.59
C PRO A 17 41.14 -12.66 -15.66
N LEU A 18 40.08 -12.69 -14.83
CA LEU A 18 39.82 -11.69 -13.78
C LEU A 18 40.83 -11.80 -12.62
N PRO A 19 41.28 -10.68 -12.02
CA PRO A 19 42.19 -10.70 -10.89
C PRO A 19 41.49 -11.14 -9.59
N ARG A 20 42.18 -11.96 -8.78
CA ARG A 20 41.74 -12.40 -7.45
C ARG A 20 41.91 -11.28 -6.42
N PRO A 21 40.99 -11.09 -5.46
CA PRO A 21 41.20 -10.16 -4.36
C PRO A 21 42.15 -10.73 -3.31
N ALA A 22 43.08 -9.88 -2.85
CA ALA A 22 44.05 -10.18 -1.79
C ALA A 22 43.39 -10.17 -0.40
N SER A 23 43.78 -11.13 0.43
CA SER A 23 43.47 -11.23 1.86
C SER A 23 44.35 -10.31 2.70
N ALA A 24 43.77 -9.51 3.60
CA ALA A 24 44.25 -9.26 4.98
C ALA A 24 43.41 -8.19 5.71
N SER A 25 42.88 -8.54 6.88
CA SER A 25 42.55 -7.62 7.99
C SER A 25 43.81 -7.48 8.90
N PRO A 26 43.85 -6.72 10.04
CA PRO A 26 42.78 -6.02 10.76
C PRO A 26 43.18 -4.64 11.39
N ASN A 27 42.25 -4.11 12.20
CA ASN A 27 42.37 -3.11 13.27
C ASN A 27 42.00 -1.67 12.91
N LEU A 28 40.86 -1.22 13.44
CA LEU A 28 40.73 0.10 14.07
C LEU A 28 39.64 0.06 15.15
N ARG A 29 39.96 0.72 16.25
CA ARG A 29 39.43 0.57 17.61
C ARG A 29 38.04 1.23 17.75
N ARG A 30 37.16 0.59 18.53
CA ARG A 30 35.92 1.21 19.05
C ARG A 30 36.23 2.15 20.23
N PRO A 31 35.66 3.36 20.31
CA PRO A 31 35.69 4.15 21.53
C PRO A 31 34.62 3.65 22.52
N ILE A 32 35.01 3.55 23.78
CA ILE A 32 34.18 3.27 24.95
C ILE A 32 33.58 4.60 25.42
N LEU A 33 32.25 4.69 25.55
CA LEU A 33 31.57 5.80 26.20
C LEU A 33 31.35 5.50 27.69
N PRO A 34 31.49 6.48 28.60
CA PRO A 34 31.40 6.23 30.04
C PRO A 34 29.95 6.18 30.54
N VAL A 35 29.74 5.28 31.50
CA VAL A 35 28.53 5.12 32.31
C VAL A 35 28.47 6.24 33.35
N ALA A 36 27.33 6.92 33.49
CA ALA A 36 27.03 7.85 34.57
C ALA A 36 25.89 7.29 35.45
N ALA A 37 26.14 7.20 36.75
CA ALA A 37 25.18 6.84 37.79
C ALA A 37 24.54 8.10 38.43
N PRO A 38 23.32 8.01 39.00
CA PRO A 38 22.55 9.15 39.53
C PRO A 38 22.92 9.42 41.00
N PRO A 39 22.64 10.62 41.58
CA PRO A 39 21.35 10.80 42.27
C PRO A 39 20.85 12.27 42.41
N ALA A 40 19.56 12.44 42.74
CA ALA A 40 19.09 13.09 43.97
C ALA A 40 17.58 13.42 43.93
N THR A 41 16.88 12.87 44.92
CA THR A 41 15.53 13.18 45.37
C THR A 41 15.37 14.64 45.81
N VAL A 42 14.28 15.30 45.37
CA VAL A 42 13.76 16.52 46.01
C VAL A 42 12.31 16.31 46.43
N ARG A 43 12.07 16.64 47.71
CA ARG A 43 10.81 16.52 48.43
C ARG A 43 9.71 17.46 47.91
N ALA A 44 8.48 16.96 48.04
CA ALA A 44 7.22 17.66 47.87
C ALA A 44 7.01 18.86 48.82
N ARG A 45 6.26 19.86 48.35
CA ARG A 45 5.25 20.63 49.10
C ARG A 45 4.46 21.56 48.16
N GLY A 46 3.14 21.44 48.16
CA GLY A 46 2.24 22.40 47.51
C GLY A 46 0.83 21.83 47.31
N ARG A 47 -0.02 21.94 48.34
CA ARG A 47 -1.48 21.74 48.24
C ARG A 47 -2.13 22.94 47.54
N PRO A 48 -3.12 22.74 46.66
CA PRO A 48 -4.19 23.71 46.45
C PRO A 48 -5.51 23.25 47.14
N PRO A 49 -6.48 24.16 47.34
CA PRO A 49 -7.60 23.95 48.26
C PRO A 49 -8.80 23.25 47.61
N MET A 50 -9.63 22.69 48.48
CA MET A 50 -10.90 22.03 48.15
C MET A 50 -11.90 23.01 47.52
N GLY A 51 -12.29 22.73 46.28
CA GLY A 51 -13.50 23.23 45.65
C GLY A 51 -14.52 22.11 45.53
N SER A 52 -15.73 22.34 46.03
CA SER A 52 -16.85 21.40 46.01
C SER A 52 -17.30 21.10 44.58
N VAL A 53 -17.01 19.89 44.10
CA VAL A 53 -17.61 19.38 42.86
C VAL A 53 -19.00 18.84 43.22
N ARG A 54 -20.03 19.60 42.84
CA ARG A 54 -21.41 19.09 42.77
C ARG A 54 -21.43 17.84 41.90
N ALA A 55 -21.92 16.75 42.45
CA ALA A 55 -22.32 15.58 41.67
C ALA A 55 -23.42 16.01 40.69
N SER A 56 -23.07 16.15 39.42
CA SER A 56 -24.03 16.19 38.33
C SER A 56 -24.24 14.75 37.86
N ALA A 57 -25.32 14.14 38.34
CA ALA A 57 -25.91 12.99 37.68
C ALA A 57 -26.41 13.46 36.32
N ALA A 58 -25.69 13.14 35.25
CA ALA A 58 -26.13 13.37 33.90
C ALA A 58 -25.68 12.22 32.99
N ALA A 59 -26.69 11.61 32.39
CA ALA A 59 -26.64 10.80 31.19
C ALA A 59 -25.80 9.51 31.25
N VAL A 60 -26.45 8.44 31.70
CA VAL A 60 -26.31 7.14 31.03
C VAL A 60 -26.85 7.33 29.61
N GLY A 61 -25.96 7.78 28.73
CA GLY A 61 -26.21 7.90 27.29
C GLY A 61 -25.95 6.56 26.63
N GLN A 62 -26.91 6.15 25.80
CA GLN A 62 -26.97 4.89 25.06
C GLN A 62 -25.63 4.54 24.36
N GLN A 63 -25.04 3.40 24.72
CA GLN A 63 -24.05 2.70 23.90
C GLN A 63 -24.79 1.61 23.11
N GLU A 64 -25.37 1.99 21.97
CA GLU A 64 -25.85 1.02 20.98
C GLU A 64 -24.85 0.97 19.81
N GLY A 65 -24.16 -0.17 19.66
CA GLY A 65 -23.79 -0.70 18.35
C GLY A 65 -22.48 -0.29 17.67
N GLU A 66 -21.60 0.52 18.25
CA GLU A 66 -20.33 0.87 17.59
C GLU A 66 -19.28 -0.25 17.79
N VAL A 67 -18.85 -0.89 16.70
CA VAL A 67 -17.77 -1.89 16.74
C VAL A 67 -16.47 -1.18 17.11
N ALA A 68 -15.81 -1.63 18.17
CA ALA A 68 -14.54 -1.06 18.60
C ALA A 68 -13.50 -1.11 17.46
N THR A 69 -12.89 0.03 17.13
CA THR A 69 -11.88 0.17 16.07
C THR A 69 -10.75 -0.84 16.21
N GLU A 70 -10.33 -1.16 17.44
CA GLU A 70 -9.30 -2.15 17.73
C GLU A 70 -9.68 -3.54 17.22
N ARG A 71 -10.96 -3.92 17.33
CA ARG A 71 -11.46 -5.21 16.85
C ARG A 71 -11.51 -5.26 15.31
N LEU A 72 -11.86 -4.15 14.66
CA LEU A 72 -11.82 -4.05 13.20
C LEU A 72 -10.38 -4.20 12.68
N VAL A 73 -9.41 -3.53 13.31
CA VAL A 73 -7.99 -3.63 12.97
C VAL A 73 -7.43 -5.03 13.22
N GLU A 74 -7.83 -5.68 14.31
CA GLU A 74 -7.46 -7.08 14.60
C GLU A 74 -7.93 -8.02 13.48
N VAL A 75 -9.19 -7.91 13.06
CA VAL A 75 -9.75 -8.75 11.99
C VAL A 75 -9.10 -8.45 10.64
N ALA A 76 -8.79 -7.19 10.33
CA ALA A 76 -8.05 -6.83 9.11
C ALA A 76 -6.66 -7.49 9.06
N GLN A 77 -5.95 -7.53 10.20
CA GLN A 77 -4.67 -8.22 10.30
C GLN A 77 -4.80 -9.73 10.15
N MET A 78 -5.82 -10.34 10.78
CA MET A 78 -6.09 -11.79 10.62
C MET A 78 -6.43 -12.14 9.17
N ALA A 79 -7.17 -11.28 8.47
CA ALA A 79 -7.47 -11.46 7.05
C ALA A 79 -6.18 -11.38 6.20
N ALA A 80 -5.33 -10.38 6.43
CA ALA A 80 -4.03 -10.27 5.75
C ALA A 80 -3.11 -11.47 6.04
N ASP A 81 -3.11 -12.00 7.27
CA ASP A 81 -2.36 -13.21 7.62
C ASP A 81 -2.85 -14.42 6.80
N ALA A 82 -4.17 -14.60 6.71
CA ALA A 82 -4.79 -15.69 5.95
C ALA A 82 -4.49 -15.59 4.45
N ALA A 83 -4.62 -14.40 3.85
CA ALA A 83 -4.22 -14.16 2.45
C ALA A 83 -2.73 -14.47 2.24
N GLY A 84 -1.86 -13.96 3.11
CA GLY A 84 -0.42 -14.18 3.01
C GLY A 84 -0.03 -15.65 3.09
N GLU A 85 -0.72 -16.47 3.88
CA GLU A 85 -0.50 -17.92 3.93
C GLU A 85 -0.82 -18.62 2.61
N VAL A 86 -1.88 -18.19 1.92
CA VAL A 86 -2.26 -18.69 0.59
C VAL A 86 -1.22 -18.24 -0.43
N LEU A 87 -0.97 -16.93 -0.54
CA LEU A 87 -0.12 -16.35 -1.58
C LEU A 87 1.32 -16.87 -1.53
N ARG A 88 1.88 -17.09 -0.33
CA ARG A 88 3.21 -17.70 -0.15
C ARG A 88 3.32 -19.11 -0.72
N LYS A 89 2.22 -19.88 -0.79
CA LYS A 89 2.22 -21.23 -1.38
C LYS A 89 2.38 -21.15 -2.89
N TYR A 90 1.77 -20.15 -3.54
CA TYR A 90 1.73 -20.01 -5.00
C TYR A 90 2.89 -19.17 -5.58
N PHE A 91 3.42 -18.21 -4.83
CA PHE A 91 4.46 -17.31 -5.32
C PHE A 91 5.74 -18.08 -5.73
N ARG A 92 6.21 -17.83 -6.96
CA ARG A 92 7.38 -18.50 -7.59
C ARG A 92 7.28 -20.03 -7.69
N GLN A 93 6.09 -20.61 -7.59
CA GLN A 93 5.90 -22.02 -7.93
C GLN A 93 5.99 -22.20 -9.45
N ARG A 94 6.68 -23.26 -9.87
CA ARG A 94 6.65 -23.71 -11.27
C ARG A 94 5.35 -24.48 -11.48
N VAL A 95 4.33 -23.80 -11.94
CA VAL A 95 3.10 -24.46 -12.39
C VAL A 95 3.19 -24.62 -13.90
N GLU A 96 2.91 -25.82 -14.40
CA GLU A 96 2.72 -26.02 -15.84
C GLU A 96 1.56 -25.11 -16.26
N ILE A 97 1.86 -24.14 -17.12
CA ILE A 97 0.85 -23.25 -17.69
C ILE A 97 -0.03 -24.13 -18.58
N ILE A 98 -1.07 -24.70 -17.97
CA ILE A 98 -2.14 -25.35 -18.72
C ILE A 98 -2.99 -24.18 -19.21
N ASP A 99 -2.84 -23.86 -20.49
CA ASP A 99 -3.69 -22.91 -21.23
C ASP A 99 -5.14 -23.40 -21.21
N LYS A 100 -5.82 -23.14 -20.09
CA LYS A 100 -7.27 -23.06 -19.98
C LYS A 100 -7.53 -21.64 -19.55
N GLU A 101 -8.34 -20.95 -20.35
CA GLU A 101 -8.53 -19.49 -20.41
C GLU A 101 -8.96 -18.79 -19.09
N ASP A 102 -8.94 -19.47 -17.94
CA ASP A 102 -9.33 -18.93 -16.64
C ASP A 102 -8.73 -19.66 -15.40
N ASN A 103 -7.60 -20.38 -15.55
CA ASN A 103 -6.99 -21.14 -14.43
C ASN A 103 -5.49 -20.88 -14.28
N SER A 104 -5.07 -19.64 -14.51
CA SER A 104 -3.67 -19.29 -14.25
C SER A 104 -3.36 -19.46 -12.75
N PRO A 105 -2.11 -19.78 -12.37
CA PRO A 105 -1.74 -19.88 -10.96
C PRO A 105 -2.03 -18.61 -10.16
N VAL A 106 -1.97 -17.44 -10.81
CA VAL A 106 -2.31 -16.17 -10.16
C VAL A 106 -3.81 -16.04 -9.93
N THR A 107 -4.66 -16.46 -10.88
CA THR A 107 -6.12 -16.50 -10.71
C THR A 107 -6.54 -17.42 -9.57
N ILE A 108 -5.90 -18.59 -9.45
CA ILE A 108 -6.18 -19.53 -8.35
C ILE A 108 -5.72 -18.94 -7.02
N ALA A 109 -4.51 -18.37 -6.97
CA ALA A 109 -3.97 -17.75 -5.77
C ALA A 109 -4.83 -16.58 -5.29
N ASP A 110 -5.30 -15.76 -6.23
CA ASP A 110 -6.15 -14.60 -5.97
C ASP A 110 -7.48 -15.02 -5.35
N ARG A 111 -8.23 -15.91 -6.03
CA ARG A 111 -9.51 -16.42 -5.54
C ARG A 111 -9.40 -17.12 -4.18
N GLU A 112 -8.38 -17.94 -3.97
CA GLU A 112 -8.18 -18.62 -2.68
C GLU A 112 -7.83 -17.65 -1.56
N ALA A 113 -7.06 -16.60 -1.85
CA ALA A 113 -6.71 -15.57 -0.88
C ALA A 113 -7.92 -14.69 -0.55
N GLU A 114 -8.73 -14.30 -1.55
CA GLU A 114 -9.98 -13.58 -1.32
C GLU A 114 -10.91 -14.37 -0.40
N GLU A 115 -11.17 -15.64 -0.69
CA GLU A 115 -12.04 -16.49 0.13
C GLU A 115 -11.51 -16.69 1.56
N ALA A 116 -10.20 -16.79 1.73
CA ALA A 116 -9.58 -16.85 3.05
C ALA A 116 -9.84 -15.58 3.87
N MET A 117 -9.70 -14.39 3.24
CA MET A 117 -10.03 -13.11 3.88
C MET A 117 -11.51 -12.99 4.21
N VAL A 118 -12.39 -13.30 3.24
CA VAL A 118 -13.85 -13.24 3.41
C VAL A 118 -14.31 -14.12 4.55
N SER A 119 -13.77 -15.34 4.66
CA SER A 119 -14.11 -16.27 5.74
C SER A 119 -13.79 -15.67 7.11
N VAL A 120 -12.61 -15.06 7.28
CA VAL A 120 -12.20 -14.39 8.52
C VAL A 120 -13.09 -13.21 8.85
N ILE A 121 -13.39 -12.37 7.84
CA ILE A 121 -14.18 -11.16 8.01
C ILE A 121 -15.63 -11.49 8.36
N LEU A 122 -16.32 -12.31 7.56
CA LEU A 122 -17.74 -12.61 7.76
C LEU A 122 -18.01 -13.49 8.99
N LYS A 123 -17.02 -14.29 9.43
CA LYS A 123 -17.11 -14.98 10.73
C LYS A 123 -17.10 -14.00 11.89
N SER A 124 -16.35 -12.89 11.77
CA SER A 124 -16.25 -11.87 12.81
C SER A 124 -17.38 -10.83 12.73
N PHE A 125 -17.82 -10.51 11.51
CA PHE A 125 -18.82 -9.50 11.21
C PHE A 125 -19.81 -9.99 10.15
N PRO A 126 -20.78 -10.84 10.53
CA PRO A 126 -21.74 -11.41 9.58
C PRO A 126 -22.63 -10.38 8.87
N THR A 127 -22.77 -9.18 9.41
CA THR A 127 -23.59 -8.08 8.87
C THR A 127 -22.82 -7.11 7.99
N HIS A 128 -21.50 -7.25 7.88
CA HIS A 128 -20.69 -6.42 6.98
C HIS A 128 -20.81 -6.95 5.54
N ALA A 129 -20.63 -6.07 4.57
CA ALA A 129 -20.51 -6.46 3.16
C ALA A 129 -19.05 -6.63 2.77
N ILE A 130 -18.81 -7.42 1.72
CA ILE A 130 -17.54 -7.54 1.02
C ILE A 130 -17.71 -7.02 -0.41
N PHE A 131 -16.68 -6.37 -0.93
CA PHE A 131 -16.52 -6.10 -2.35
C PHE A 131 -15.13 -6.58 -2.78
N GLY A 132 -15.06 -7.66 -3.56
CA GLY A 132 -13.82 -8.19 -4.12
C GLY A 132 -13.67 -7.88 -5.60
N GLU A 133 -12.45 -7.95 -6.13
CA GLU A 133 -12.18 -7.87 -7.57
C GLU A 133 -12.92 -8.99 -8.33
N GLU A 134 -12.83 -10.22 -7.83
CA GLU A 134 -13.32 -11.41 -8.53
C GLU A 134 -14.83 -11.62 -8.38
N ASN A 135 -15.36 -11.45 -7.16
CA ASN A 135 -16.74 -11.80 -6.84
C ASN A 135 -17.68 -10.59 -6.67
N GLY A 136 -17.16 -9.36 -6.79
CA GLY A 136 -17.93 -8.13 -6.60
C GLY A 136 -18.60 -8.06 -5.22
N TRP A 137 -19.82 -7.52 -5.17
CA TRP A 137 -20.57 -7.32 -3.93
C TRP A 137 -21.11 -8.63 -3.33
N ARG A 138 -20.85 -8.84 -2.04
CA ARG A 138 -21.40 -9.94 -1.24
C ARG A 138 -21.86 -9.44 0.12
N CYS A 139 -23.14 -9.59 0.42
CA CYS A 139 -23.71 -9.27 1.73
C CYS A 139 -24.92 -10.18 2.01
N VAL A 140 -25.17 -10.46 3.29
CA VAL A 140 -26.39 -11.18 3.73
C VAL A 140 -27.64 -10.29 3.72
N ALA A 141 -27.45 -8.97 3.71
CA ALA A 141 -28.51 -7.97 3.68
C ALA A 141 -28.44 -7.14 2.39
N ASP A 142 -29.52 -6.42 2.08
CA ASP A 142 -29.61 -5.57 0.89
C ASP A 142 -28.67 -4.34 0.95
N SER A 143 -28.21 -3.97 2.15
CA SER A 143 -27.25 -2.89 2.36
C SER A 143 -26.42 -3.13 3.62
N ALA A 144 -25.25 -2.47 3.68
CA ALA A 144 -24.38 -2.49 4.85
C ALA A 144 -23.69 -1.13 5.04
N ASP A 145 -23.62 -0.66 6.29
CA ASP A 145 -22.85 0.54 6.64
C ASP A 145 -21.34 0.32 6.53
N TYR A 146 -20.90 -0.92 6.78
CA TYR A 146 -19.51 -1.35 6.72
C TYR A 146 -19.28 -2.26 5.52
N VAL A 147 -18.33 -1.89 4.67
CA VAL A 147 -17.98 -2.64 3.46
C VAL A 147 -16.47 -2.87 3.44
N TRP A 148 -16.06 -4.13 3.31
CA TRP A 148 -14.66 -4.51 3.15
C TRP A 148 -14.35 -4.60 1.66
N VAL A 149 -13.42 -3.78 1.18
CA VAL A 149 -12.97 -3.81 -0.21
C VAL A 149 -11.62 -4.50 -0.27
N LEU A 150 -11.51 -5.54 -1.09
CA LEU A 150 -10.38 -6.47 -1.10
C LEU A 150 -9.76 -6.56 -2.50
N ASP A 151 -8.44 -6.51 -2.54
CA ASP A 151 -7.62 -6.97 -3.65
C ASP A 151 -6.54 -7.92 -3.07
N PRO A 152 -6.62 -9.23 -3.34
CA PRO A 152 -5.64 -10.17 -2.83
C PRO A 152 -4.24 -9.98 -3.43
N ILE A 153 -4.11 -9.56 -4.70
CA ILE A 153 -2.85 -9.44 -5.44
C ILE A 153 -2.82 -8.16 -6.31
N ASP A 154 -2.65 -7.01 -5.67
CA ASP A 154 -2.30 -5.78 -6.37
C ASP A 154 -0.86 -5.90 -6.90
N GLY A 155 -0.68 -5.71 -8.20
CA GLY A 155 0.56 -6.01 -8.90
C GLY A 155 0.65 -7.46 -9.38
N THR A 156 -0.44 -8.00 -9.92
CA THR A 156 -0.50 -9.33 -10.56
C THR A 156 0.68 -9.63 -11.51
N LYS A 157 1.18 -8.64 -12.29
CA LYS A 157 2.36 -8.85 -13.16
C LYS A 157 3.65 -9.07 -12.35
N SER A 158 3.81 -8.35 -11.23
CA SER A 158 4.90 -8.56 -10.29
C SER A 158 4.82 -9.97 -9.68
N PHE A 159 3.62 -10.44 -9.30
CA PHE A 159 3.41 -11.79 -8.79
C PHE A 159 3.80 -12.86 -9.81
N ILE A 160 3.27 -12.81 -11.04
CA ILE A 160 3.51 -13.78 -12.13
C ILE A 160 5.01 -13.88 -12.45
N THR A 161 5.70 -12.74 -12.51
CA THR A 161 7.13 -12.68 -12.85
C THR A 161 8.06 -12.97 -11.66
N GLY A 162 7.49 -13.26 -10.49
CA GLY A 162 8.25 -13.58 -9.28
C GLY A 162 8.94 -12.38 -8.64
N LYS A 163 8.49 -11.15 -8.91
CA LYS A 163 8.94 -9.93 -8.25
C LYS A 163 8.15 -9.74 -6.94
N PRO A 164 8.80 -9.73 -5.76
CA PRO A 164 8.11 -9.71 -4.47
C PRO A 164 7.67 -8.30 -4.05
N LEU A 165 7.12 -7.51 -4.98
CA LEU A 165 6.63 -6.14 -4.74
C LEU A 165 5.13 -5.98 -5.06
N PHE A 166 4.40 -7.08 -5.28
CA PHE A 166 2.94 -7.08 -5.21
C PHE A 166 2.49 -6.95 -3.75
N GLY A 167 1.24 -6.58 -3.49
CA GLY A 167 0.69 -6.50 -2.15
C GLY A 167 -0.77 -6.97 -2.07
N THR A 168 -1.20 -7.36 -0.88
CA THR A 168 -2.61 -7.57 -0.56
C THR A 168 -3.17 -6.29 0.02
N LEU A 169 -4.28 -5.80 -0.54
CA LEU A 169 -4.96 -4.58 -0.13
C LEU A 169 -6.28 -4.92 0.56
N ILE A 170 -6.45 -4.36 1.76
CA ILE A 170 -7.69 -4.50 2.53
C ILE A 170 -8.12 -3.09 2.95
N SER A 171 -9.31 -2.67 2.53
CA SER A 171 -9.93 -1.43 3.00
C SER A 171 -11.23 -1.74 3.73
N LEU A 172 -11.49 -1.04 4.83
CA LEU A 172 -12.81 -0.99 5.44
C LEU A 172 -13.39 0.38 5.19
N LEU A 173 -14.56 0.42 4.57
CA LEU A 173 -15.36 1.61 4.38
C LEU A 173 -16.44 1.66 5.45
N HIS A 174 -16.65 2.83 6.04
CA HIS A 174 -17.83 3.14 6.85
C HIS A 174 -18.61 4.24 6.13
N LYS A 175 -19.81 3.92 5.65
CA LYS A 175 -20.67 4.83 4.85
C LYS A 175 -19.93 5.46 3.65
N GLY A 176 -19.18 4.64 2.93
CA GLY A 176 -18.41 5.06 1.74
C GLY A 176 -17.05 5.71 2.02
N LYS A 177 -16.74 6.06 3.28
CA LYS A 177 -15.42 6.61 3.65
C LYS A 177 -14.46 5.48 4.05
N PRO A 178 -13.26 5.37 3.46
CA PRO A 178 -12.21 4.48 3.96
C PRO A 178 -11.80 4.87 5.39
N VAL A 179 -11.97 3.96 6.34
CA VAL A 179 -11.62 4.17 7.76
C VAL A 179 -10.46 3.30 8.22
N ILE A 180 -10.20 2.17 7.55
CA ILE A 180 -9.01 1.33 7.76
C ILE A 180 -8.46 0.95 6.39
N GLY A 181 -7.14 0.99 6.26
CA GLY A 181 -6.42 0.51 5.09
C GLY A 181 -5.23 -0.35 5.49
N VAL A 182 -5.05 -1.48 4.82
CA VAL A 182 -3.89 -2.37 4.97
C VAL A 182 -3.23 -2.57 3.62
N ILE A 183 -1.91 -2.44 3.59
CA ILE A 183 -1.04 -2.92 2.51
C ILE A 183 -0.15 -3.99 3.13
N ASP A 184 -0.31 -5.24 2.70
CA ASP A 184 0.52 -6.36 3.17
C ASP A 184 1.41 -6.88 2.05
N GLN A 185 2.71 -6.93 2.29
CA GLN A 185 3.66 -7.65 1.45
C GLN A 185 3.98 -9.00 2.12
N PRO A 186 3.35 -10.11 1.70
CA PRO A 186 3.37 -11.35 2.45
C PRO A 186 4.70 -12.12 2.35
N ILE A 187 5.55 -11.81 1.38
CA ILE A 187 6.86 -12.44 1.17
C ILE A 187 7.94 -11.77 2.03
N MET A 188 7.97 -10.44 2.02
CA MET A 188 8.90 -9.61 2.80
C MET A 188 8.43 -9.39 4.24
N ARG A 189 7.16 -9.70 4.53
CA ARG A 189 6.52 -9.55 5.84
C ARG A 189 6.53 -8.11 6.31
N GLU A 190 6.10 -7.23 5.42
CA GLU A 190 5.92 -5.81 5.69
C GLU A 190 4.44 -5.49 5.61
N ARG A 191 3.89 -4.92 6.69
CA ARG A 191 2.47 -4.57 6.76
C ARG A 191 2.31 -3.12 7.18
N TRP A 192 1.72 -2.33 6.29
CA TRP A 192 1.28 -0.98 6.57
C TRP A 192 -0.18 -0.99 7.00
N ILE A 193 -0.49 -0.30 8.10
CA ILE A 193 -1.85 -0.17 8.61
C ILE A 193 -2.14 1.31 8.86
N GLY A 194 -3.10 1.84 8.11
CA GLY A 194 -3.67 3.17 8.29
C GLY A 194 -5.06 3.06 8.94
N VAL A 195 -5.33 3.94 9.89
CA VAL A 195 -6.65 4.04 10.55
C VAL A 195 -7.00 5.52 10.64
N ASP A 196 -8.21 5.87 10.24
CA ASP A 196 -8.71 7.26 10.28
C ASP A 196 -8.49 7.87 11.67
N GLY A 197 -7.82 9.03 11.71
CA GLY A 197 -7.49 9.73 12.95
C GLY A 197 -6.33 9.13 13.78
N LYS A 198 -5.64 8.08 13.31
CA LYS A 198 -4.44 7.51 13.96
C LYS A 198 -3.22 7.61 13.04
N GLN A 199 -2.03 7.56 13.64
CA GLN A 199 -0.78 7.50 12.88
C GLN A 199 -0.64 6.13 12.18
N THR A 200 -0.28 6.13 10.90
CA THR A 200 0.02 4.91 10.15
C THR A 200 1.21 4.18 10.76
N THR A 201 1.15 2.85 10.76
CA THR A 201 2.24 1.99 11.23
C THR A 201 2.77 1.08 10.13
N LEU A 202 4.06 0.76 10.18
CA LEU A 202 4.70 -0.34 9.48
C LEU A 202 5.16 -1.36 10.53
N ASN A 203 4.63 -2.59 10.47
CA ASN A 203 4.96 -3.66 11.43
C ASN A 203 4.83 -3.19 12.90
N GLY A 204 3.79 -2.40 13.18
CA GLY A 204 3.49 -1.84 14.50
C GLY A 204 4.33 -0.63 14.92
N GLN A 205 5.28 -0.17 14.10
CA GLN A 205 6.05 1.05 14.35
C GLN A 205 5.44 2.23 13.60
N GLY A 206 5.24 3.36 14.28
CA GLY A 206 4.73 4.58 13.65
C GLY A 206 5.66 5.09 12.55
N ILE A 207 5.10 5.43 11.40
CA ILE A 207 5.84 5.99 10.26
C ILE A 207 5.34 7.39 9.91
N SER A 208 6.09 8.06 9.04
CA SER A 208 5.71 9.36 8.51
C SER A 208 6.31 9.56 7.13
N VAL A 209 5.59 10.29 6.28
CA VAL A 209 6.12 10.85 5.04
C VAL A 209 7.30 11.79 5.32
N ARG A 210 8.09 12.10 4.30
CA ARG A 210 9.15 13.11 4.37
C ARG A 210 8.72 14.42 3.71
N SER A 211 9.40 15.51 4.07
CA SER A 211 9.20 16.80 3.40
C SER A 211 9.90 16.86 2.05
N CYS A 212 9.25 17.52 1.09
CA CYS A 212 9.82 17.85 -0.21
C CYS A 212 9.12 19.13 -0.70
N SER A 213 9.87 20.22 -0.88
CA SER A 213 9.26 21.53 -1.15
C SER A 213 9.07 21.82 -2.64
N LEU A 214 9.77 21.11 -3.52
CA LEU A 214 9.82 21.39 -4.96
C LEU A 214 9.63 20.12 -5.78
N LEU A 215 8.74 20.18 -6.79
CA LEU A 215 8.49 19.05 -7.68
C LEU A 215 9.78 18.56 -8.36
N ALA A 216 10.69 19.47 -8.73
CA ALA A 216 11.99 19.15 -9.33
C ALA A 216 12.96 18.36 -8.42
N GLN A 217 12.64 18.22 -7.12
CA GLN A 217 13.40 17.40 -6.18
C GLN A 217 12.72 16.07 -5.88
N ALA A 218 11.47 15.88 -6.31
CA ALA A 218 10.66 14.71 -6.01
C ALA A 218 11.13 13.47 -6.77
N TYR A 219 11.21 12.34 -6.05
CA TYR A 219 11.27 11.01 -6.62
C TYR A 219 9.84 10.54 -6.90
N LEU A 220 9.54 10.34 -8.18
CA LEU A 220 8.24 9.91 -8.67
C LEU A 220 8.24 8.40 -8.91
N TYR A 221 7.16 7.73 -8.51
CA TYR A 221 6.84 6.39 -8.99
C TYR A 221 5.53 6.37 -9.78
N THR A 222 5.45 5.41 -10.69
CA THR A 222 4.21 4.92 -11.32
C THR A 222 4.42 3.45 -11.70
N THR A 223 3.38 2.63 -11.81
CA THR A 223 3.58 1.21 -12.15
C THR A 223 4.23 1.02 -13.51
N SER A 224 3.73 1.68 -14.56
CA SER A 224 4.26 1.50 -15.91
C SER A 224 4.04 2.76 -16.75
N PRO A 225 4.98 3.14 -17.62
CA PRO A 225 4.75 4.23 -18.56
C PRO A 225 3.66 3.90 -19.60
N HIS A 226 3.25 2.63 -19.72
CA HIS A 226 2.27 2.16 -20.71
C HIS A 226 0.84 2.03 -20.16
N LEU A 227 0.60 2.39 -18.90
CA LEU A 227 -0.74 2.39 -18.29
C LEU A 227 -1.43 3.76 -18.37
N PHE A 228 -0.93 4.63 -19.24
CA PHE A 228 -1.51 5.92 -19.53
C PHE A 228 -1.94 5.94 -21.00
N GLU A 229 -3.14 6.46 -21.26
CA GLU A 229 -3.70 6.54 -22.61
C GLU A 229 -4.31 7.93 -22.85
N GLY A 230 -4.25 8.40 -24.09
CA GLY A 230 -4.86 9.66 -24.53
C GLY A 230 -4.42 10.85 -23.67
N ASP A 231 -5.40 11.69 -23.29
CA ASP A 231 -5.15 12.90 -22.49
C ASP A 231 -4.43 12.61 -21.16
N ALA A 232 -4.62 11.40 -20.59
CA ALA A 232 -3.99 11.03 -19.33
C ALA A 232 -2.48 10.82 -19.48
N GLU A 233 -2.03 10.33 -20.64
CA GLU A 233 -0.60 10.23 -20.97
C GLU A 233 0.04 11.61 -21.06
N ASP A 234 -0.60 12.54 -21.76
CA ASP A 234 -0.11 13.92 -21.89
C ASP A 234 -0.02 14.62 -20.53
N ALA A 235 -1.02 14.42 -19.65
CA ALA A 235 -1.01 14.94 -18.29
C ALA A 235 0.12 14.34 -17.45
N PHE A 236 0.31 13.03 -17.49
CA PHE A 236 1.40 12.37 -16.80
C PHE A 236 2.77 12.86 -17.29
N ILE A 237 2.97 12.99 -18.61
CA ILE A 237 4.23 13.47 -19.20
C ILE A 237 4.61 14.87 -18.68
N ARG A 238 3.63 15.78 -18.49
CA ARG A 238 3.88 17.12 -17.93
C ARG A 238 4.45 17.06 -16.52
N VAL A 239 3.98 16.14 -15.68
CA VAL A 239 4.53 15.92 -14.33
C VAL A 239 5.88 15.22 -14.42
N ARG A 240 5.96 14.11 -15.15
CA ARG A 240 7.15 13.26 -15.30
C ARG A 240 8.38 14.06 -15.74
N ASN A 241 8.22 15.04 -16.63
CA ASN A 241 9.33 15.85 -17.13
C ASN A 241 9.77 16.96 -16.16
N LYS A 242 9.04 17.17 -15.05
CA LYS A 242 9.34 18.20 -14.03
C LYS A 242 9.88 17.63 -12.73
N VAL A 243 9.84 16.32 -12.52
CA VAL A 243 10.35 15.67 -11.32
C VAL A 243 11.86 15.45 -11.37
N LYS A 244 12.47 15.07 -10.25
CA LYS A 244 13.91 14.77 -10.20
C LYS A 244 14.25 13.54 -11.03
N VAL A 245 13.53 12.44 -10.77
CA VAL A 245 13.68 11.15 -11.47
C VAL A 245 12.33 10.43 -11.43
N PRO A 246 11.81 9.95 -12.58
CA PRO A 246 10.72 8.99 -12.62
C PRO A 246 11.23 7.54 -12.49
N LEU A 247 10.61 6.78 -11.60
CA LEU A 247 10.89 5.37 -11.31
C LEU A 247 9.61 4.53 -11.54
N TYR A 248 9.76 3.22 -11.69
CA TYR A 248 8.68 2.37 -12.20
C TYR A 248 8.55 1.00 -11.53
N GLY A 249 7.34 0.43 -11.58
CA GLY A 249 7.13 -1.02 -11.61
C GLY A 249 6.79 -1.71 -10.29
N CYS A 250 6.07 -1.08 -9.36
CA CYS A 250 5.78 -1.74 -8.09
C CYS A 250 4.43 -1.39 -7.45
N ASP A 251 3.42 -0.99 -8.24
CA ASP A 251 2.01 -1.00 -7.81
C ASP A 251 1.80 -0.31 -6.43
N CYS A 252 1.00 -0.88 -5.51
CA CYS A 252 0.78 -0.38 -4.15
C CYS A 252 2.06 -0.16 -3.34
N TYR A 253 3.14 -0.91 -3.62
CA TYR A 253 4.38 -0.82 -2.87
C TYR A 253 5.04 0.57 -3.02
N ALA A 254 4.81 1.26 -4.14
CA ALA A 254 5.26 2.65 -4.29
C ALA A 254 4.60 3.59 -3.27
N TYR A 255 3.32 3.39 -2.98
CA TYR A 255 2.56 4.15 -2.00
C TYR A 255 2.98 3.81 -0.57
N ALA A 256 3.29 2.53 -0.30
CA ALA A 256 3.86 2.10 0.98
C ALA A 256 5.22 2.76 1.26
N LEU A 257 6.09 2.85 0.24
CA LEU A 257 7.36 3.57 0.32
C LEU A 257 7.16 5.08 0.51
N LEU A 258 6.14 5.66 -0.13
CA LEU A 258 5.76 7.07 0.06
C LEU A 258 5.33 7.33 1.50
N ALA A 259 4.41 6.53 2.04
CA ALA A 259 3.94 6.63 3.42
C ALA A 259 5.11 6.49 4.44
N SER A 260 6.16 5.76 4.06
CA SER A 260 7.36 5.58 4.89
C SER A 260 8.44 6.65 4.67
N GLY A 261 8.20 7.65 3.81
CA GLY A 261 9.10 8.78 3.57
C GLY A 261 10.27 8.49 2.61
N PHE A 262 10.21 7.41 1.84
CA PHE A 262 11.25 7.07 0.86
C PHE A 262 10.94 7.58 -0.56
N VAL A 263 9.67 7.80 -0.87
CA VAL A 263 9.15 8.33 -2.14
C VAL A 263 8.41 9.65 -1.89
N ASP A 264 8.45 10.58 -2.84
CA ASP A 264 7.82 11.90 -2.69
C ASP A 264 6.47 12.00 -3.41
N LEU A 265 6.32 11.30 -4.54
CA LEU A 265 5.17 11.42 -5.43
C LEU A 265 4.87 10.06 -6.10
N VAL A 266 3.59 9.71 -6.19
CA VAL A 266 3.08 8.62 -7.03
C VAL A 266 1.95 9.17 -7.89
N VAL A 267 1.97 8.86 -9.19
CA VAL A 267 0.94 9.29 -10.16
C VAL A 267 0.55 8.11 -11.01
N GLU A 268 -0.73 7.75 -11.01
CA GLU A 268 -1.27 6.62 -11.76
C GLU A 268 -2.62 6.94 -12.39
N SER A 269 -2.94 6.22 -13.46
CA SER A 269 -4.20 6.30 -14.18
C SER A 269 -4.79 4.89 -14.30
N GLY A 270 -6.12 4.80 -14.27
CA GLY A 270 -6.81 3.54 -14.54
C GLY A 270 -7.14 2.67 -13.31
N LEU A 271 -6.76 3.09 -12.10
CA LEU A 271 -6.91 2.28 -10.88
C LEU A 271 -8.37 2.01 -10.53
N LYS A 272 -8.67 0.79 -10.11
CA LYS A 272 -9.96 0.39 -9.58
C LYS A 272 -10.05 0.74 -8.09
N PRO A 273 -11.26 0.80 -7.51
CA PRO A 273 -11.44 1.14 -6.10
C PRO A 273 -10.69 0.21 -5.15
N TYR A 274 -10.63 -1.08 -5.47
CA TYR A 274 -9.88 -2.06 -4.68
C TYR A 274 -8.35 -1.81 -4.70
N ASP A 275 -7.82 -1.17 -5.75
CA ASP A 275 -6.41 -0.80 -5.87
C ASP A 275 -6.01 0.43 -5.02
N PHE A 276 -6.95 1.33 -4.67
CA PHE A 276 -6.61 2.60 -4.01
C PHE A 276 -7.27 2.85 -2.65
N LEU A 277 -8.41 2.24 -2.34
CA LEU A 277 -9.15 2.59 -1.11
C LEU A 277 -8.39 2.22 0.18
N SER A 278 -7.51 1.21 0.13
CA SER A 278 -6.61 0.86 1.23
C SER A 278 -5.47 1.88 1.40
N LEU A 279 -5.09 2.56 0.32
CA LEU A 279 -4.00 3.53 0.30
C LEU A 279 -4.38 4.83 1.01
N VAL A 280 -5.66 5.21 0.96
CA VAL A 280 -6.15 6.49 1.52
C VAL A 280 -5.83 6.61 3.02
N PRO A 281 -6.29 5.71 3.92
CA PRO A 281 -5.96 5.83 5.34
C PRO A 281 -4.46 5.67 5.64
N VAL A 282 -3.75 4.87 4.83
CA VAL A 282 -2.31 4.63 5.00
C VAL A 282 -1.50 5.90 4.73
N ILE A 283 -1.79 6.60 3.63
CA ILE A 283 -1.05 7.80 3.24
C ILE A 283 -1.46 8.99 4.12
N GLU A 284 -2.76 9.20 4.34
CA GLU A 284 -3.24 10.30 5.19
C GLU A 284 -2.75 10.13 6.64
N GLY A 285 -2.80 8.92 7.20
CA GLY A 285 -2.30 8.62 8.54
C GLY A 285 -0.78 8.74 8.68
N ALA A 286 -0.03 8.69 7.57
CA ALA A 286 1.40 8.97 7.55
C ALA A 286 1.73 10.48 7.38
N GLY A 287 0.71 11.32 7.20
CA GLY A 287 0.83 12.76 6.99
C GLY A 287 0.94 13.20 5.52
N GLY A 288 0.72 12.28 4.58
CA GLY A 288 0.72 12.56 3.14
C GLY A 288 -0.63 13.07 2.63
N SER A 289 -0.70 13.29 1.32
CA SER A 289 -1.93 13.67 0.60
C SER A 289 -2.17 12.74 -0.57
N ILE A 290 -3.41 12.28 -0.76
CA ILE A 290 -3.82 11.43 -1.87
C ILE A 290 -5.19 11.88 -2.37
N THR A 291 -5.30 12.11 -3.67
CA THR A 291 -6.52 12.64 -4.33
C THR A 291 -6.67 12.05 -5.71
N ASP A 292 -7.78 12.37 -6.37
CA ASP A 292 -7.82 12.28 -7.82
C ASP A 292 -6.95 13.39 -8.48
N TRP A 293 -6.87 13.39 -9.81
CA TRP A 293 -6.10 14.39 -10.56
C TRP A 293 -6.71 15.80 -10.60
N LYS A 294 -7.95 15.98 -10.14
CA LYS A 294 -8.57 17.30 -9.94
C LYS A 294 -8.28 17.85 -8.53
N GLY A 295 -7.75 17.02 -7.65
CA GLY A 295 -7.51 17.35 -6.24
C GLY A 295 -8.70 17.03 -5.34
N ASP A 296 -9.72 16.35 -5.87
CA ASP A 296 -10.88 15.92 -5.10
C ASP A 296 -10.58 14.65 -4.30
N LYS A 297 -11.31 14.47 -3.20
CA LYS A 297 -11.17 13.29 -2.36
C LYS A 297 -11.53 12.04 -3.15
N LEU A 298 -10.69 11.02 -3.04
CA LEU A 298 -11.00 9.69 -3.56
C LEU A 298 -12.16 9.11 -2.76
N HIS A 299 -13.31 9.00 -3.42
CA HIS A 299 -14.53 8.47 -2.83
C HIS A 299 -15.20 7.53 -3.84
N TRP A 300 -15.65 6.38 -3.35
CA TRP A 300 -16.42 5.44 -4.14
C TRP A 300 -17.59 4.90 -3.32
N SER A 301 -18.80 5.27 -3.72
CA SER A 301 -20.03 4.74 -3.12
C SER A 301 -20.25 3.32 -3.59
N VAL A 302 -20.08 2.36 -2.69
CA VAL A 302 -20.32 0.93 -3.00
C VAL A 302 -21.78 0.59 -2.80
N THR A 303 -22.40 0.03 -3.84
CA THR A 303 -23.74 -0.55 -3.84
C THR A 303 -23.70 -1.95 -4.45
N PRO A 304 -24.74 -2.78 -4.27
CA PRO A 304 -24.82 -4.11 -4.89
C PRO A 304 -24.70 -4.08 -6.43
N GLU A 305 -25.11 -3.00 -7.08
CA GLU A 305 -25.08 -2.83 -8.53
C GLU A 305 -23.82 -2.08 -9.02
N SER A 306 -22.92 -1.71 -8.11
CA SER A 306 -21.75 -0.91 -8.45
C SER A 306 -20.82 -1.64 -9.39
N ARG A 307 -20.48 -0.98 -10.50
CA ARG A 307 -19.41 -1.41 -11.41
C ARG A 307 -18.18 -0.54 -11.13
N PRO A 308 -17.01 -1.13 -10.82
CA PRO A 308 -15.84 -0.35 -10.44
C PRO A 308 -15.33 0.47 -11.63
N ALA A 309 -15.59 1.78 -11.58
CA ALA A 309 -14.99 2.74 -12.49
C ALA A 309 -13.48 2.85 -12.24
N SER A 310 -12.74 3.25 -13.27
CA SER A 310 -11.31 3.53 -13.13
C SER A 310 -11.11 4.98 -12.69
N PHE A 311 -10.10 5.19 -11.84
CA PHE A 311 -9.74 6.46 -11.24
C PHE A 311 -8.29 6.83 -11.59
N ASN A 312 -8.05 8.13 -11.70
CA ASN A 312 -6.70 8.67 -11.81
C ASN A 312 -6.28 9.17 -10.44
N VAL A 313 -5.15 8.69 -9.93
CA VAL A 313 -4.72 8.92 -8.55
C VAL A 313 -3.39 9.67 -8.54
N VAL A 314 -3.27 10.64 -7.63
CA VAL A 314 -2.00 11.28 -7.30
C VAL A 314 -1.83 11.31 -5.79
N ALA A 315 -0.69 10.81 -5.31
CA ALA A 315 -0.31 10.82 -3.91
C ALA A 315 1.05 11.49 -3.72
N ALA A 316 1.20 12.32 -2.69
CA ALA A 316 2.47 12.95 -2.35
C ALA A 316 2.74 12.94 -0.85
N GLY A 317 4.01 12.88 -0.47
CA GLY A 317 4.45 13.03 0.92
C GLY A 317 4.37 14.46 1.46
N ASP A 318 4.30 15.47 0.59
CA ASP A 318 4.25 16.88 0.98
C ASP A 318 3.17 17.61 0.18
N ALA A 319 2.29 18.35 0.87
CA ALA A 319 1.19 19.08 0.25
C ALA A 319 1.64 20.11 -0.81
N ARG A 320 2.88 20.63 -0.70
CA ARG A 320 3.43 21.56 -1.70
C ARG A 320 3.76 20.84 -3.01
N VAL A 321 4.28 19.62 -2.94
CA VAL A 321 4.55 18.78 -4.13
C VAL A 321 3.25 18.25 -4.70
N HIS A 322 2.29 17.86 -3.86
CA HIS A 322 0.94 17.49 -4.29
C HIS A 322 0.29 18.59 -5.15
N LYS A 323 0.26 19.83 -4.64
CA LYS A 323 -0.27 20.97 -5.38
C LYS A 323 0.48 21.23 -6.69
N GLN A 324 1.81 21.21 -6.67
CA GLN A 324 2.62 21.39 -7.89
C GLN A 324 2.37 20.29 -8.93
N ALA A 325 2.10 19.06 -8.48
CA ALA A 325 1.74 17.95 -9.36
C ALA A 325 0.36 18.18 -9.99
N LEU A 326 -0.66 18.58 -9.22
CA LEU A 326 -1.99 18.95 -9.75
C LEU A 326 -1.90 20.08 -10.78
N ASP A 327 -1.15 21.15 -10.47
CA ASP A 327 -0.93 22.28 -11.38
C ASP A 327 -0.24 21.84 -12.69
N ALA A 328 0.61 20.82 -12.64
CA ALA A 328 1.28 20.26 -13.81
C ALA A 328 0.42 19.26 -14.59
N LEU A 329 -0.45 18.50 -13.90
CA LEU A 329 -1.41 17.59 -14.52
C LEU A 329 -2.40 18.34 -15.40
N GLN A 330 -2.88 19.51 -14.98
CA GLN A 330 -3.85 20.31 -15.76
C GLN A 330 -5.08 19.49 -16.17
N TRP A 331 -5.55 18.60 -15.29
CA TRP A 331 -6.66 17.69 -15.56
C TRP A 331 -8.01 18.42 -15.49
N GLN A 332 -8.90 18.18 -16.46
CA GLN A 332 -10.20 18.88 -16.59
C GLN A 332 -11.39 18.03 -16.21
#